data_AF-A0A2B6RU40-F1
#
_entry.id   AF-A0A2B6RU40-F1
#
_cell.length_a   1.000
_cell.length_b   1.000
_cell.length_c   1.000
_cell.angle_alpha   90.00
_cell.angle_beta   90.00
_cell.angle_gamma   90.00
#
_symmetry.space_group_name_H-M   'P 1'
#
loop_
_entity.id
_entity.type
_entity.pdbx_description
1 polymer ?
#
loop_
_entity_poly.entity_id
_entity_poly.type
_entity_poly.pdbx_seq_one_letter_code
_entity_poly.pdbx_strand_id
1 'polypeptide(L)'
;MDIGKKIKHLRLINKMTQEDVASQLFISRQVISKWELGKSLPDLTNLLALSNLFNVSIDSLLKEDSNLQNQIIKQSNYKRYLLIAALYIYSLITIVVIFYCLVAFLLIPKNIKTSDLKVINSHFYQESDKKEILYIYSKLTPFFSNYSGDYSIQTKEHEINIHANRNSIPFRNKDVLFSIEKDIPHGIDWEEKDVYIVDENNKKILIYNHKNKQLYYQLKN
;
A
#
# COMPACT_ATOMS: atom_id res chain seq x y z
N MET A 1 -12.14 56.72 -5.18
CA MET A 1 -13.34 56.59 -6.03
C MET A 1 -13.62 55.10 -6.20
N ASP A 2 -14.84 54.63 -5.92
CA ASP A 2 -15.25 53.22 -6.08
C ASP A 2 -15.02 52.75 -7.53
N ILE A 3 -14.49 51.54 -7.72
CA ILE A 3 -14.25 50.94 -9.04
C ILE A 3 -15.48 50.99 -9.94
N GLY A 4 -16.69 50.81 -9.39
CA GLY A 4 -17.94 50.86 -10.15
C GLY A 4 -18.16 52.21 -10.81
N LYS A 5 -17.86 53.29 -10.08
CA LYS A 5 -17.91 54.67 -10.62
C LYS A 5 -16.85 54.88 -11.70
N LYS A 6 -15.67 54.28 -11.54
CA LYS A 6 -14.58 54.38 -12.52
C LYS A 6 -14.89 53.65 -13.82
N ILE A 7 -15.49 52.46 -13.75
CA ILE A 7 -16.00 51.71 -14.91
C ILE A 7 -17.04 52.54 -15.66
N LYS A 8 -18.04 53.07 -14.94
CA LYS A 8 -19.07 53.92 -15.52
C LYS A 8 -18.48 55.15 -16.21
N HIS A 9 -17.50 55.80 -15.58
CA HIS A 9 -16.82 56.97 -16.13
C HIS A 9 -16.06 56.64 -17.42
N LEU A 10 -15.24 55.58 -17.43
CA LEU A 10 -14.50 55.15 -18.62
C LEU A 10 -15.44 54.76 -19.76
N ARG A 11 -16.54 54.07 -19.46
CA ARG A 11 -17.57 53.73 -20.44
C ARG A 11 -18.17 54.98 -21.10
N LEU A 12 -18.52 55.99 -20.30
CA LEU A 12 -19.12 57.23 -20.81
C LEU A 12 -18.15 58.04 -21.68
N ILE A 13 -16.87 58.12 -21.30
CA ILE A 13 -15.85 58.81 -22.12
C ILE A 13 -15.61 58.10 -23.45
N ASN A 14 -15.67 56.77 -23.46
CA ASN A 14 -15.60 55.97 -24.68
C ASN A 14 -16.93 55.92 -25.46
N LYS A 15 -17.97 56.67 -25.04
CA LYS A 15 -19.30 56.74 -25.68
C LYS A 15 -20.00 55.39 -25.82
N MET A 16 -19.73 54.46 -24.91
CA MET A 16 -20.32 53.12 -24.94
C MET A 16 -21.56 53.02 -24.04
N THR A 17 -22.54 52.21 -24.42
CA THR A 17 -23.65 51.80 -23.55
C THR A 17 -23.22 50.64 -22.66
N GLN A 18 -24.01 50.32 -21.63
CA GLN A 18 -23.75 49.14 -20.80
C GLN A 18 -23.84 47.84 -21.62
N GLU A 19 -24.69 47.82 -22.65
CA GLU A 19 -24.83 46.69 -23.57
C GLU A 19 -23.59 46.51 -24.45
N ASP A 20 -22.99 47.62 -24.91
CA ASP A 20 -21.77 47.58 -25.72
C ASP A 20 -20.59 47.01 -24.93
N VAL A 21 -20.40 47.45 -23.68
CA VAL A 21 -19.35 46.91 -22.80
C VAL A 21 -19.61 45.43 -22.49
N ALA A 22 -20.86 45.07 -22.20
CA ALA A 22 -21.25 43.70 -21.92
C ALA A 22 -20.96 42.77 -23.12
N SER A 23 -21.27 43.23 -24.33
CA SER A 23 -21.02 42.52 -25.58
C SER A 23 -19.53 42.32 -25.83
N GLN A 24 -18.70 43.36 -25.62
CA GLN A 24 -17.24 43.28 -25.79
C GLN A 24 -16.58 42.33 -24.78
N LEU A 25 -17.15 42.21 -23.57
CA LEU A 25 -16.64 41.34 -22.51
C LEU A 25 -17.30 39.94 -22.52
N PHE A 26 -18.23 39.67 -23.43
CA PHE A 26 -19.00 38.42 -23.50
C PHE A 26 -19.72 38.06 -22.20
N ILE A 27 -20.30 39.06 -21.54
CA ILE A 27 -21.07 38.92 -20.29
C ILE A 27 -22.42 39.61 -20.40
N SER A 28 -23.31 39.36 -19.44
CA SER A 28 -24.64 40.00 -19.45
C SER A 28 -24.57 41.48 -19.04
N ARG A 29 -25.42 42.33 -19.63
CA ARG A 29 -25.57 43.75 -19.24
C ARG A 29 -25.86 43.92 -17.75
N GLN A 30 -26.59 42.99 -17.14
CA GLN A 30 -26.90 43.01 -15.71
C GLN A 30 -25.63 42.95 -14.85
N VAL A 31 -24.59 42.25 -15.30
CA VAL A 31 -23.29 42.18 -14.61
C VAL A 31 -22.61 43.55 -14.64
N ILE A 32 -22.54 44.22 -15.81
CA ILE A 32 -22.02 45.59 -15.93
C ILE A 32 -22.79 46.55 -15.02
N SER A 33 -24.13 46.47 -15.02
CA SER A 33 -24.95 47.32 -14.16
C SER A 33 -24.70 47.08 -12.67
N LYS A 34 -24.46 45.83 -12.24
CA LYS A 34 -24.14 45.54 -10.84
C LYS A 34 -22.77 46.08 -10.47
N TRP A 35 -21.78 46.02 -11.36
CA TRP A 35 -20.47 46.64 -11.15
C TRP A 35 -20.57 48.16 -11.02
N GLU A 36 -21.26 48.83 -11.95
CA GLU A 36 -21.41 50.30 -11.92
C GLU A 36 -22.18 50.81 -10.68
N LEU A 37 -23.04 49.97 -10.09
CA LEU A 37 -23.79 50.26 -8.87
C LEU A 37 -23.07 49.81 -7.59
N GLY A 38 -21.87 49.21 -7.68
CA GLY A 38 -21.14 48.67 -6.53
C GLY A 38 -21.79 47.44 -5.87
N LYS A 39 -22.76 46.80 -6.54
CA LYS A 39 -23.48 45.63 -6.01
C LYS A 39 -22.70 44.32 -6.17
N SER A 40 -21.74 44.28 -7.09
CA SER A 40 -20.80 43.19 -7.27
C SER A 40 -19.51 43.73 -7.84
N LEU A 41 -18.46 42.91 -7.82
CA LEU A 41 -17.12 43.31 -8.27
C LEU A 41 -16.71 42.49 -9.49
N PRO A 42 -15.95 43.08 -10.43
CA PRO A 42 -15.31 42.31 -11.49
C PRO A 42 -14.20 41.44 -10.89
N ASP A 43 -14.08 40.21 -11.37
CA ASP A 43 -12.96 39.33 -11.04
C ASP A 43 -11.70 39.72 -11.84
N LEU A 44 -10.58 39.02 -11.62
CA LEU A 44 -9.31 39.33 -12.28
C LEU A 44 -9.40 39.26 -13.82
N THR A 45 -10.13 38.28 -14.35
CA THR A 45 -10.33 38.10 -15.79
C THR A 45 -11.10 39.28 -16.39
N ASN A 46 -12.17 39.69 -15.73
CA ASN A 46 -12.96 40.85 -16.16
C ASN A 46 -12.20 42.16 -15.97
N LEU A 47 -11.36 42.30 -14.94
CA LEU A 47 -10.48 43.45 -14.75
C LEU A 47 -9.46 43.57 -15.90
N LEU A 48 -8.86 42.45 -16.33
CA LEU A 48 -8.00 42.40 -17.52
C LEU A 48 -8.76 42.80 -18.78
N ALA A 49 -9.98 42.29 -18.96
CA ALA A 49 -10.80 42.61 -20.11
C ALA A 49 -11.21 44.10 -20.14
N LEU A 50 -11.57 44.68 -18.99
CA LEU A 50 -11.86 46.11 -18.85
C LEU A 50 -10.61 46.97 -19.08
N SER A 51 -9.45 46.52 -18.58
CA SER A 51 -8.15 47.16 -18.78
C SER A 51 -7.79 47.26 -20.27
N ASN A 52 -7.97 46.15 -21.00
CA ASN A 52 -7.77 46.11 -22.44
C ASN A 52 -8.82 46.94 -23.20
N LEU A 53 -10.10 46.81 -22.85
CA LEU A 53 -11.20 47.51 -23.53
C LEU A 53 -11.05 49.04 -23.43
N PHE A 54 -10.72 49.54 -22.24
CA PHE A 54 -10.59 50.98 -22.01
C PHE A 54 -9.16 51.50 -22.18
N ASN A 55 -8.21 50.63 -22.54
CA ASN A 55 -6.80 50.94 -22.71
C ASN A 55 -6.17 51.66 -21.48
N VAL A 56 -6.43 51.12 -20.29
CA VAL A 56 -5.91 51.61 -19.00
C VAL A 56 -5.24 50.47 -18.25
N SER A 57 -4.27 50.75 -17.38
CA SER A 57 -3.69 49.70 -16.53
C SER A 57 -4.70 49.21 -15.48
N ILE A 58 -4.59 47.93 -15.10
CA ILE A 58 -5.36 47.36 -13.99
C ILE A 58 -5.10 48.14 -12.69
N ASP A 59 -3.85 48.55 -12.46
CA ASP A 59 -3.50 49.39 -11.31
C ASP A 59 -4.27 50.71 -11.33
N SER A 60 -4.47 51.32 -12.51
CA SER A 60 -5.30 52.52 -12.63
C SER A 60 -6.75 52.21 -12.26
N LEU A 61 -7.32 51.10 -12.75
CA LEU A 61 -8.68 50.68 -12.38
C LEU A 61 -8.85 50.48 -10.87
N LEU A 62 -7.80 50.04 -10.17
CA LEU A 62 -7.81 49.68 -8.75
C LEU A 62 -7.25 50.75 -7.79
N LYS A 63 -6.60 51.82 -8.28
CA LYS A 63 -5.67 52.67 -7.51
C LYS A 63 -6.25 53.42 -6.30
N GLU A 64 -7.55 53.28 -6.03
CA GLU A 64 -8.23 53.99 -4.94
C GLU A 64 -9.19 53.10 -4.14
N ASP A 65 -9.18 51.79 -4.40
CA ASP A 65 -10.08 50.83 -3.78
C ASP A 65 -9.29 49.75 -3.00
N SER A 66 -8.78 50.16 -1.85
CA SER A 66 -7.97 49.32 -0.95
C SER A 66 -8.72 48.06 -0.50
N ASN A 67 -10.04 48.12 -0.43
CA ASN A 67 -10.88 46.97 -0.10
C ASN A 67 -10.82 45.89 -1.19
N LEU A 68 -10.79 46.28 -2.47
CA LEU A 68 -10.70 45.33 -3.60
C LEU A 68 -9.36 44.64 -3.65
N GLN A 69 -8.27 45.40 -3.51
CA GLN A 69 -6.93 44.85 -3.49
C GLN A 69 -6.80 43.82 -2.36
N ASN A 70 -7.30 44.16 -1.16
CA ASN A 70 -7.29 43.26 -0.01
C ASN A 70 -8.17 42.02 -0.22
N GLN A 71 -9.34 42.14 -0.86
CA GLN A 71 -10.21 41.00 -1.15
C GLN A 71 -9.59 40.01 -2.15
N ILE A 72 -8.98 40.53 -3.23
CA ILE A 72 -8.30 39.71 -4.24
C ILE A 72 -7.08 38.98 -3.63
N ILE A 73 -6.27 39.69 -2.84
CA ILE A 73 -5.10 39.11 -2.15
C ILE A 73 -5.52 38.04 -1.13
N LYS A 74 -6.57 38.29 -0.34
CA LYS A 74 -7.12 37.30 0.60
C LYS A 74 -7.60 36.04 -0.10
N GLN A 75 -8.30 36.19 -1.24
CA GLN A 75 -8.82 35.06 -2.01
C GLN A 75 -7.68 34.20 -2.61
N SER A 76 -6.61 34.82 -3.06
CA SER A 76 -5.38 34.14 -3.52
C SER A 76 -4.71 33.35 -2.39
N ASN A 77 -4.49 33.98 -1.23
CA ASN A 77 -3.78 33.35 -0.12
C ASN A 77 -4.56 32.18 0.50
N TYR A 78 -5.89 32.24 0.56
CA TYR A 78 -6.72 31.15 1.10
C TYR A 78 -6.52 29.83 0.34
N LYS A 79 -6.49 29.87 -1.00
CA LYS A 79 -6.21 28.68 -1.82
C LYS A 79 -4.81 28.12 -1.55
N ARG A 80 -3.82 28.99 -1.37
CA ARG A 80 -2.45 28.59 -1.03
C ARG A 80 -2.37 27.91 0.34
N TYR A 81 -3.07 28.43 1.35
CA TYR A 81 -3.13 27.80 2.68
C TYR A 81 -3.83 26.43 2.63
N LEU A 82 -4.92 26.30 1.86
CA LEU A 82 -5.58 25.01 1.66
C LEU A 82 -4.66 23.97 1.01
N LEU A 83 -3.91 24.35 -0.03
CA LEU A 83 -2.95 23.46 -0.68
C LEU A 83 -1.84 23.02 0.28
N ILE A 84 -1.28 23.95 1.05
CA ILE A 84 -0.24 23.64 2.05
C ILE A 84 -0.80 22.70 3.13
N ALA A 85 -2.01 22.95 3.64
CA ALA A 85 -2.66 22.08 4.61
C ALA A 85 -2.89 20.66 4.04
N ALA A 86 -3.33 20.56 2.79
CA ALA A 86 -3.51 19.26 2.12
C ALA A 86 -2.18 18.50 1.99
N LEU A 87 -1.08 19.17 1.68
CA LEU A 87 0.26 18.56 1.63
C LEU A 87 0.70 18.03 3.01
N TYR A 88 0.44 18.79 4.08
CA TYR A 88 0.74 18.32 5.44
C TYR A 88 -0.10 17.09 5.82
N ILE A 89 -1.39 17.07 5.51
CA ILE A 89 -2.27 15.92 5.76
C ILE A 89 -1.76 14.69 5.00
N TYR A 90 -1.41 14.86 3.72
CA TYR A 90 -0.84 13.78 2.92
C TYR A 90 0.46 13.25 3.54
N SER A 91 1.38 14.14 3.94
CA SER A 91 2.63 13.74 4.59
C SER A 91 2.38 12.92 5.87
N LEU A 92 1.42 13.33 6.70
CA LEU A 92 1.07 12.62 7.92
C LEU A 92 0.55 11.21 7.63
N ILE A 93 -0.34 11.08 6.64
CA ILE A 93 -0.88 9.78 6.23
C ILE A 93 0.24 8.87 5.74
N THR A 94 1.16 9.38 4.92
CA THR A 94 2.29 8.57 4.42
C THR A 94 3.20 8.07 5.55
N ILE A 95 3.48 8.89 6.56
CA ILE A 95 4.28 8.50 7.73
C ILE A 95 3.57 7.39 8.51
N VAL A 96 2.26 7.50 8.72
CA VAL A 96 1.47 6.48 9.41
C VAL A 96 1.49 5.16 8.65
N VAL A 97 1.34 5.19 7.32
CA VAL A 97 1.41 3.99 6.48
C VAL A 97 2.79 3.33 6.56
N ILE A 98 3.87 4.12 6.44
CA ILE A 98 5.24 3.62 6.56
C ILE A 98 5.48 2.97 7.92
N PHE A 99 4.97 3.58 9.00
CA PHE A 99 5.07 3.03 10.35
C PHE A 99 4.38 1.66 10.46
N TYR A 100 3.16 1.53 9.94
CA TYR A 100 2.47 0.23 9.92
C TYR A 100 3.20 -0.83 9.09
N CYS A 101 3.76 -0.44 7.93
CA CYS A 101 4.58 -1.35 7.13
C CYS A 101 5.84 -1.80 7.88
N LEU A 102 6.50 -0.90 8.60
CA LEU A 102 7.70 -1.21 9.40
C LEU A 102 7.36 -2.15 10.56
N VAL A 103 6.28 -1.87 11.29
CA VAL A 103 5.80 -2.76 12.37
C VAL A 103 5.45 -4.14 11.81
N ALA A 104 4.74 -4.21 10.68
CA ALA A 104 4.42 -5.49 10.03
C ALA A 104 5.70 -6.25 9.63
N PHE A 105 6.71 -5.56 9.10
CA PHE A 105 8.00 -6.16 8.75
C PHE A 105 8.75 -6.70 9.97
N LEU A 106 8.74 -6.00 11.11
CA LEU A 106 9.38 -6.47 12.35
C LEU A 106 8.64 -7.64 13.00
N LEU A 107 7.33 -7.74 12.80
CA LEU A 107 6.50 -8.83 13.33
C LEU A 107 6.51 -10.09 12.45
N ILE A 108 7.26 -10.09 11.35
CA ILE A 108 7.45 -11.29 10.53
C ILE A 108 8.03 -12.42 11.39
N PRO A 109 7.36 -13.58 11.48
CA PRO A 109 7.90 -14.72 12.20
C PRO A 109 9.13 -15.26 11.48
N LYS A 110 10.24 -15.40 12.20
CA LYS A 110 11.51 -15.91 11.66
C LYS A 110 11.56 -17.44 11.58
N ASN A 111 10.85 -18.11 12.49
CA ASN A 111 10.89 -19.55 12.66
C ASN A 111 9.51 -20.16 12.41
N ILE A 112 9.49 -21.32 11.76
CA ILE A 112 8.27 -22.07 11.45
C ILE A 112 7.77 -22.74 12.74
N LYS A 113 6.49 -22.55 13.09
CA LYS A 113 5.86 -23.25 14.22
C LYS A 113 5.17 -24.52 13.74
N THR A 114 4.93 -25.46 14.66
CA THR A 114 4.13 -26.66 14.34
C THR A 114 2.72 -26.32 13.85
N SER A 115 2.13 -25.23 14.32
CA SER A 115 0.81 -24.75 13.87
C SER A 115 0.80 -24.23 12.43
N ASP A 116 1.96 -23.83 11.90
CA ASP A 116 2.10 -23.38 10.52
C ASP A 116 2.19 -24.56 9.54
N LEU A 117 2.32 -25.78 10.07
CA LEU A 117 2.50 -27.01 9.31
C LEU A 117 1.23 -27.87 9.37
N LYS A 118 0.70 -28.21 8.21
CA LYS A 118 -0.33 -29.23 8.05
C LYS A 118 0.26 -30.45 7.38
N VAL A 119 0.53 -31.52 8.14
CA VAL A 119 0.98 -32.80 7.57
C VAL A 119 -0.18 -33.43 6.79
N ILE A 120 0.11 -33.84 5.56
CA ILE A 120 -0.87 -34.39 4.60
C ILE A 120 -0.71 -35.89 4.47
N ASN A 121 0.54 -36.33 4.32
CA ASN A 121 0.86 -37.73 4.11
C ASN A 121 2.28 -38.03 4.59
N SER A 122 2.56 -39.27 4.90
CA SER A 122 3.89 -39.81 5.16
C SER A 122 3.93 -41.25 4.71
N HIS A 123 5.08 -41.68 4.19
CA HIS A 123 5.31 -43.06 3.80
C HIS A 123 6.79 -43.40 3.87
N PHE A 124 7.08 -44.69 4.04
CA PHE A 124 8.42 -45.22 3.91
C PHE A 124 8.71 -45.57 2.45
N TYR A 125 9.91 -45.23 2.01
CA TYR A 125 10.43 -45.62 0.70
C TYR A 125 11.76 -46.33 0.90
N GLN A 126 11.93 -47.46 0.22
CA GLN A 126 13.17 -48.22 0.28
C GLN A 126 13.97 -47.93 -0.99
N GLU A 127 15.13 -47.31 -0.82
CA GLU A 127 16.05 -47.06 -1.93
C GLU A 127 16.84 -48.34 -2.28
N SER A 128 17.33 -48.43 -3.52
CA SER A 128 18.00 -49.62 -4.07
C SER A 128 19.13 -50.19 -3.20
N ASP A 129 19.75 -49.34 -2.37
CA ASP A 129 20.85 -49.68 -1.45
C ASP A 129 20.39 -50.07 -0.03
N LYS A 130 19.13 -50.51 0.14
CA LYS A 130 18.51 -50.89 1.44
C LYS A 130 18.40 -49.77 2.48
N LYS A 131 18.62 -48.53 2.08
CA LYS A 131 18.35 -47.37 2.93
C LYS A 131 16.85 -47.08 2.89
N GLU A 132 16.19 -47.26 4.03
CA GLU A 132 14.82 -46.80 4.19
C GLU A 132 14.83 -45.29 4.46
N ILE A 133 13.92 -44.57 3.80
CA ILE A 133 13.74 -43.13 3.93
C ILE A 133 12.28 -42.89 4.31
N LEU A 134 12.06 -42.13 5.39
CA LEU A 134 10.73 -41.66 5.77
C LEU A 134 10.44 -40.34 5.05
N TYR A 135 9.50 -40.36 4.11
CA TYR A 135 9.00 -39.17 3.44
C TYR A 135 7.78 -38.60 4.17
N ILE A 136 7.74 -37.28 4.33
CA ILE A 136 6.66 -36.52 4.98
C ILE A 136 6.25 -35.38 4.06
N TYR A 137 4.99 -35.40 3.63
CA TYR A 137 4.36 -34.37 2.81
C TYR A 137 3.52 -33.45 3.68
N SER A 138 3.69 -32.16 3.51
CA SER A 138 3.04 -31.16 4.34
C SER A 138 2.71 -29.88 3.56
N LYS A 139 1.79 -29.08 4.09
CA LYS A 139 1.50 -27.72 3.63
C LYS A 139 1.90 -26.73 4.71
N LEU A 140 2.64 -25.70 4.31
CA LEU A 140 2.91 -24.54 5.17
C LEU A 140 1.83 -23.47 5.00
N THR A 141 1.68 -22.61 6.01
CA THR A 141 0.86 -21.40 5.88
C THR A 141 1.41 -20.51 4.75
N PRO A 142 0.54 -19.70 4.09
CA PRO A 142 0.92 -18.93 2.89
C PRO A 142 2.17 -18.05 3.07
N PHE A 143 2.40 -17.54 4.28
CA PHE A 143 3.57 -16.76 4.64
C PHE A 143 4.89 -17.51 4.37
N PHE A 144 5.01 -18.76 4.83
CA PHE A 144 6.21 -19.57 4.65
C PHE A 144 6.23 -20.34 3.32
N SER A 145 5.09 -20.44 2.63
CA SER A 145 4.94 -21.24 1.40
C SER A 145 5.76 -20.77 0.19
N ASN A 146 6.30 -19.55 0.24
CA ASN A 146 7.11 -18.95 -0.82
C ASN A 146 8.62 -19.09 -0.63
N TYR A 147 9.08 -19.63 0.51
CA TYR A 147 10.50 -19.89 0.74
C TYR A 147 10.91 -21.20 0.05
N SER A 148 11.88 -21.16 -0.84
CA SER A 148 12.55 -22.33 -1.40
C SER A 148 13.96 -22.42 -0.82
N GLY A 149 14.30 -23.51 -0.16
CA GLY A 149 15.63 -23.75 0.38
C GLY A 149 15.73 -25.11 1.06
N ASP A 150 16.95 -25.64 1.20
CA ASP A 150 17.21 -26.80 2.04
C ASP A 150 17.00 -26.40 3.52
N TYR A 151 16.27 -27.21 4.28
CA TYR A 151 15.96 -26.94 5.68
C TYR A 151 16.79 -27.89 6.56
N SER A 152 17.96 -27.46 7.04
CA SER A 152 18.72 -28.26 8.01
C SER A 152 18.06 -28.21 9.40
N ILE A 153 17.94 -29.35 10.06
CA ILE A 153 17.47 -29.44 11.45
C ILE A 153 18.64 -29.87 12.31
N GLN A 154 19.06 -28.99 13.22
CA GLN A 154 20.07 -29.33 14.22
C GLN A 154 19.43 -30.10 15.37
N THR A 155 19.97 -31.29 15.66
CA THR A 155 19.70 -31.97 16.92
C THR A 155 20.78 -31.58 17.93
N LYS A 156 20.50 -31.73 19.23
CA LYS A 156 21.47 -31.40 20.30
C LYS A 156 22.78 -32.19 20.22
N GLU A 157 22.80 -33.28 19.47
CA GLU A 157 23.97 -34.16 19.37
C GLU A 157 24.62 -34.13 17.97
N HIS A 158 23.88 -33.89 16.88
CA HIS A 158 24.43 -33.81 15.51
C HIS A 158 23.62 -32.89 14.57
N GLU A 159 24.29 -32.35 13.54
CA GLU A 159 23.68 -31.58 12.46
C GLU A 159 23.08 -32.54 11.42
N ILE A 160 21.74 -32.64 11.37
CA ILE A 160 21.04 -33.48 10.38
C ILE A 160 20.60 -32.59 9.22
N ASN A 161 21.17 -32.82 8.05
CA ASN A 161 20.80 -32.10 6.84
C ASN A 161 19.54 -32.72 6.24
N ILE A 162 18.38 -32.10 6.47
CA ILE A 162 17.11 -32.50 5.84
C ILE A 162 16.95 -31.70 4.54
N HIS A 163 17.10 -32.38 3.41
CA HIS A 163 16.89 -31.77 2.11
C HIS A 163 15.40 -31.66 1.82
N ALA A 164 14.81 -30.50 2.13
CA ALA A 164 13.43 -30.18 1.79
C ALA A 164 13.40 -29.42 0.47
N ASN A 165 13.19 -30.15 -0.62
CA ASN A 165 13.19 -29.56 -1.95
C ASN A 165 11.75 -29.19 -2.37
N ARG A 166 11.50 -27.92 -2.73
CA ARG A 166 10.28 -27.54 -3.45
C ARG A 166 10.46 -27.87 -4.93
N ASN A 167 10.52 -29.16 -5.24
CA ASN A 167 10.53 -29.63 -6.61
C ASN A 167 9.18 -30.28 -6.94
N SER A 168 8.67 -29.90 -8.12
CA SER A 168 7.51 -30.50 -8.76
C SER A 168 7.68 -32.01 -8.89
N ILE A 169 7.14 -32.77 -7.95
CA ILE A 169 6.86 -34.20 -8.12
C ILE A 169 5.58 -34.30 -9.01
N PRO A 170 5.41 -35.34 -9.84
CA PRO A 170 4.52 -35.32 -11.02
C PRO A 170 3.02 -35.11 -10.74
N PHE A 171 2.62 -35.08 -9.47
CA PHE A 171 1.22 -34.97 -9.04
C PHE A 171 0.94 -33.66 -8.31
N ARG A 172 0.69 -32.63 -9.12
CA ARG A 172 -0.37 -31.61 -8.98
C ARG A 172 -0.52 -30.74 -7.72
N ASN A 173 0.35 -30.74 -6.71
CA ASN A 173 0.22 -29.75 -5.62
C ASN A 173 1.55 -29.26 -5.02
N LYS A 174 1.56 -27.97 -4.64
CA LYS A 174 2.67 -27.20 -4.06
C LYS A 174 2.86 -27.55 -2.58
N ASP A 175 3.30 -28.77 -2.28
CA ASP A 175 3.50 -29.26 -0.91
C ASP A 175 5.00 -29.28 -0.56
N VAL A 176 5.33 -29.07 0.71
CA VAL A 176 6.68 -29.16 1.25
C VAL A 176 6.95 -30.62 1.63
N LEU A 177 8.00 -31.19 1.04
CA LEU A 177 8.47 -32.55 1.32
C LEU A 177 9.65 -32.50 2.29
N PHE A 178 9.56 -33.26 3.38
CA PHE A 178 10.67 -33.57 4.27
C PHE A 178 11.04 -35.05 4.12
N SER A 179 12.33 -35.38 4.15
CA SER A 179 12.82 -36.75 4.16
C SER A 179 13.78 -36.98 5.31
N ILE A 180 13.61 -38.07 6.03
CA ILE A 180 14.53 -38.49 7.11
C ILE A 180 15.16 -39.81 6.67
N GLU A 181 16.49 -39.86 6.61
CA GLU A 181 17.27 -41.06 6.27
C GLU A 181 17.70 -41.83 7.52
N LYS A 182 17.75 -43.17 7.44
CA LYS A 182 18.10 -44.05 8.55
C LYS A 182 19.60 -43.93 8.78
N ASP A 183 20.01 -43.54 9.99
CA ASP A 183 21.41 -43.35 10.34
C ASP A 183 21.70 -43.97 11.71
N ILE A 184 21.86 -45.30 11.69
CA ILE A 184 22.13 -46.13 12.87
C ILE A 184 23.41 -45.68 13.60
N PRO A 185 24.54 -45.38 12.92
CA PRO A 185 25.75 -44.87 13.57
C PRO A 185 25.53 -43.63 14.43
N HIS A 186 24.64 -42.73 14.02
CA HIS A 186 24.32 -41.50 14.75
C HIS A 186 23.02 -41.61 15.59
N GLY A 187 22.51 -42.83 15.79
CA GLY A 187 21.38 -43.12 16.67
C GLY A 187 20.00 -42.77 16.11
N ILE A 188 19.90 -42.52 14.80
CA ILE A 188 18.67 -42.28 14.05
C ILE A 188 18.16 -43.63 13.54
N ASP A 189 17.55 -44.37 14.46
CA ASP A 189 16.73 -45.54 14.14
C ASP A 189 15.29 -45.27 14.57
N TRP A 190 14.43 -44.96 13.59
CA TRP A 190 13.01 -44.77 13.85
C TRP A 190 12.30 -46.08 14.15
N GLU A 191 12.84 -47.27 13.86
CA GLU A 191 12.15 -48.53 14.19
C GLU A 191 11.97 -48.72 15.70
N GLU A 192 12.85 -48.10 16.49
CA GLU A 192 12.88 -48.21 17.95
C GLU A 192 12.39 -46.94 18.66
N LYS A 193 12.09 -45.86 17.91
CA LYS A 193 11.76 -44.55 18.49
C LYS A 193 10.57 -43.88 17.82
N ASP A 194 9.80 -43.15 18.61
CA ASP A 194 8.77 -42.26 18.08
C ASP A 194 9.41 -41.09 17.32
N VAL A 195 8.83 -40.73 16.18
CA VAL A 195 9.28 -39.59 15.37
C VAL A 195 8.31 -38.44 15.54
N TYR A 196 8.82 -37.29 16.00
CA TYR A 196 8.04 -36.07 16.18
C TYR A 196 8.64 -34.91 15.37
N ILE A 197 7.79 -34.05 14.83
CA ILE A 197 8.16 -32.69 14.44
C ILE A 197 7.95 -31.80 15.66
N VAL A 198 8.98 -31.05 16.07
CA VAL A 198 8.95 -30.21 17.27
C VAL A 198 9.28 -28.77 16.90
N ASP A 199 8.52 -27.81 17.43
CA ASP A 199 8.88 -26.38 17.32
C ASP A 199 9.68 -25.89 18.53
N GLU A 200 10.17 -24.65 18.43
CA GLU A 200 10.98 -24.01 19.49
C GLU A 200 10.26 -23.91 20.85
N ASN A 201 8.93 -24.04 20.87
CA ASN A 201 8.13 -24.04 22.11
C ASN A 201 7.88 -25.46 22.63
N ASN A 202 8.61 -26.46 22.14
CA ASN A 202 8.45 -27.88 22.44
C ASN A 202 7.08 -28.47 22.09
N LYS A 203 6.27 -27.81 21.23
CA LYS A 203 5.04 -28.45 20.73
C LYS A 203 5.43 -29.53 19.74
N LYS A 204 4.75 -30.68 19.81
CA LYS A 204 5.11 -31.88 19.06
C LYS A 204 3.97 -32.33 18.15
N ILE A 205 4.30 -32.69 16.92
CA ILE A 205 3.44 -33.43 16.01
C ILE A 205 4.03 -34.83 15.85
N LEU A 206 3.31 -35.85 16.31
CA LEU A 206 3.71 -37.25 16.16
C LEU A 206 3.51 -37.71 14.71
N ILE A 207 4.57 -38.18 14.07
CA ILE A 207 4.56 -38.67 12.69
C ILE A 207 4.50 -40.20 12.66
N TYR A 208 5.34 -40.84 13.47
CA TYR A 208 5.49 -42.29 13.54
C TYR A 208 5.56 -42.74 15.00
N ASN A 209 4.82 -43.80 15.34
CA ASN A 209 4.89 -44.45 16.64
C ASN A 209 5.49 -45.86 16.49
N HIS A 210 6.61 -46.08 17.17
CA HIS A 210 7.38 -47.32 17.08
C HIS A 210 6.67 -48.51 17.72
N LYS A 211 5.96 -48.31 18.84
CA LYS A 211 5.29 -49.40 19.56
C LYS A 211 4.25 -50.11 18.70
N ASN A 212 3.54 -49.32 17.90
CA ASN A 212 2.47 -49.82 17.04
C ASN A 212 2.90 -49.91 15.56
N LYS A 213 4.15 -49.56 15.24
CA LYS A 213 4.69 -49.45 13.88
C LYS A 213 3.76 -48.70 12.92
N GLN A 214 3.18 -47.60 13.38
CA GLN A 214 2.10 -46.90 12.68
C GLN A 214 2.49 -45.47 12.32
N LEU A 215 2.24 -45.10 11.07
CA LEU A 215 2.24 -43.70 10.60
C LEU A 215 0.88 -43.05 10.88
N TYR A 216 0.90 -41.86 11.48
CA TYR A 216 -0.33 -41.13 11.81
C TYR A 216 -0.94 -40.40 10.62
N TYR A 217 -0.15 -40.14 9.59
CA TYR A 217 -0.56 -39.40 8.41
C TYR A 217 -0.38 -40.27 7.17
N GLN A 218 -1.18 -41.32 7.03
CA GLN A 218 -1.16 -42.14 5.83
C GLN A 218 -2.47 -41.93 5.08
N LEU A 219 -2.40 -41.43 3.85
CA LEU A 219 -3.56 -41.46 2.96
C LEU A 219 -3.93 -42.93 2.75
N LYS A 220 -5.11 -43.34 3.22
CA LYS A 220 -5.69 -44.62 2.79
C LYS A 220 -5.97 -44.48 1.30
N ASN A 221 -5.26 -45.27 0.49
CA ASN A 221 -5.55 -45.42 -0.95
C ASN A 221 -7.02 -45.73 -1.18
#